data_AF-A0A519NQX3-F1
#
_entry.id   AF-A0A519NQX3-F1
#
_cell.length_a   1.000
_cell.length_b   1.000
_cell.length_c   1.000
_cell.angle_alpha   90.00
_cell.angle_beta   90.00
_cell.angle_gamma   90.00
#
_symmetry.space_group_name_H-M   'P 1'
#
loop_
_entity.id
_entity.type
_entity.pdbx_description
1 polymer ?
#
loop_
_entity_poly.entity_id
_entity_poly.type
_entity_poly.pdbx_seq_one_letter_code
_entity_poly.pdbx_strand_id
1 'polypeptide(L)'
;MYLILNRDGQFRAFVGSSNTTSWGLEKNVEVNFRIDDRAECQKLLDWFYELYGKGYLITDSFLAEYRSRFKRAVYKKKEIQADEQVINEDLAKDEGQFFTQNEHQIFEEKYHKMQSADLRRIRENVSEKFKLLHEWIYPLFKSSGLVDLHAHHHGPSIVSRHYFNTFSGNYVNAIWLHYGKSLGQLQQYKSKHELAFINNIRLQVILRENFVGFWLMLGRPNASIKDREKFRSNLSSPEVMQEIFQAIKNLGKGY
;
A
#
# COMPACT_ATOMS: atom_id res chain seq x y z
N MET A 1 0.34 37.21 20.72
CA MET A 1 -0.18 38.17 21.71
C MET A 1 0.86 38.37 22.78
N TYR A 2 1.15 39.62 23.14
CA TYR A 2 1.95 39.98 24.30
C TYR A 2 1.11 40.84 25.24
N LEU A 3 1.08 40.52 26.53
CA LEU A 3 0.44 41.33 27.56
C LEU A 3 1.52 41.75 28.57
N ILE A 4 1.71 43.06 28.74
CA ILE A 4 2.81 43.63 29.52
C ILE A 4 2.23 44.44 30.67
N LEU A 5 2.68 44.17 31.89
CA LEU A 5 2.44 45.03 33.05
C LEU A 5 3.51 46.12 33.08
N ASN A 6 3.10 47.36 32.82
CA ASN A 6 4.00 48.50 32.87
C ASN A 6 4.30 48.90 34.32
N ARG A 7 5.34 49.73 34.51
CA ARG A 7 5.76 50.23 35.85
C ARG A 7 4.71 51.10 36.54
N ASP A 8 3.80 51.69 35.78
CA ASP A 8 2.65 52.47 36.27
C ASP A 8 1.48 51.58 36.72
N GLY A 9 1.64 50.25 36.69
CA GLY A 9 0.63 49.28 37.07
C GLY A 9 -0.45 49.04 36.01
N GLN A 10 -0.32 49.61 34.81
CA GLN A 10 -1.28 49.42 33.73
C GLN A 10 -0.85 48.29 32.79
N PHE A 11 -1.84 47.52 32.32
CA PHE A 11 -1.63 46.50 31.30
C PHE A 11 -1.73 47.09 29.90
N ARG A 12 -0.82 46.67 29.02
CA ARG A 12 -0.85 46.97 27.60
C ARG A 12 -0.71 45.67 26.81
N ALA A 13 -1.60 45.47 25.84
CA ALA A 13 -1.55 44.30 24.97
C ALA A 13 -1.10 44.64 23.55
N PHE A 14 -0.40 43.70 22.92
CA PHE A 14 -0.08 43.70 21.50
C PHE A 14 -0.66 42.43 20.87
N VAL A 15 -1.58 42.61 19.93
CA VAL A 15 -2.32 41.53 19.26
C VAL A 15 -2.16 41.68 17.76
N GLY A 16 -1.75 40.63 17.07
CA GLY A 16 -1.48 40.69 15.64
C GLY A 16 -0.85 39.42 15.09
N SER A 17 -0.23 39.56 13.93
CA SER A 17 0.37 38.45 13.18
C SER A 17 1.77 38.05 13.65
N SER A 18 2.45 38.91 14.43
CA SER A 18 3.82 38.63 14.90
C SER A 18 3.89 37.43 15.83
N ASN A 19 4.70 36.45 15.43
CA ASN A 19 5.15 35.35 16.28
C ASN A 19 6.39 35.75 17.08
N THR A 20 6.64 35.10 18.24
CA THR A 20 7.85 35.29 19.07
C THR A 20 9.09 34.66 18.42
N THR A 21 9.51 35.18 17.28
CA THR A 21 10.71 34.78 16.55
C THR A 21 11.46 36.02 16.06
N SER A 22 12.76 35.91 15.79
CA SER A 22 13.54 37.04 15.23
C SER A 22 12.94 37.55 13.92
N TRP A 23 12.33 36.67 13.12
CA TRP A 23 11.66 37.07 11.89
C TRP A 23 10.34 37.82 12.13
N GLY A 24 9.50 37.31 13.02
CA GLY A 24 8.20 37.93 13.35
C GLY A 24 8.32 39.23 14.14
N LEU A 25 9.49 39.54 14.71
CA LEU A 25 9.74 40.78 15.45
C LEU A 25 10.51 41.83 14.64
N GLU A 26 11.40 41.42 13.73
CA GLU A 26 12.33 42.36 13.09
C GLU A 26 12.38 42.29 11.56
N LYS A 27 12.03 41.15 10.94
CA LYS A 27 12.33 40.91 9.51
C LYS A 27 11.11 40.89 8.62
N ASN A 28 10.00 40.35 9.11
CA ASN A 28 8.77 40.26 8.36
C ASN A 28 7.98 41.58 8.45
N VAL A 29 7.21 41.86 7.39
CA VAL A 29 6.17 42.87 7.46
C VAL A 29 4.99 42.25 8.21
N GLU A 30 4.78 42.69 9.44
CA GLU A 30 3.76 42.18 10.35
C GLU A 30 2.80 43.30 10.76
N VAL A 31 1.55 42.94 11.04
CA VAL A 31 0.53 43.89 11.50
C VAL A 31 0.17 43.56 12.95
N ASN A 32 0.36 44.54 13.83
CA ASN A 32 0.00 44.42 15.24
C ASN A 32 -0.79 45.64 15.69
N PHE A 33 -1.80 45.38 16.52
CA PHE A 33 -2.60 46.38 17.20
C PHE A 33 -2.16 46.48 18.66
N ARG A 34 -2.00 47.71 19.12
CA ARG A 34 -1.78 48.02 20.53
C ARG A 34 -3.12 48.29 21.18
N ILE A 35 -3.39 47.62 22.30
CA ILE A 35 -4.58 47.82 23.11
C ILE A 35 -4.13 48.39 24.45
N ASP A 36 -4.61 49.60 24.74
CA ASP A 36 -4.36 50.33 25.99
C ASP A 36 -5.62 50.35 26.89
N ASP A 37 -6.77 49.84 26.40
CA ASP A 37 -8.01 49.81 27.16
C ASP A 37 -7.93 48.81 28.32
N ARG A 38 -8.24 49.27 29.53
CA ARG A 38 -8.12 48.48 30.75
C ARG A 38 -9.07 47.29 30.79
N ALA A 39 -10.30 47.45 30.31
CA ALA A 39 -11.29 46.39 30.33
C ALA A 39 -10.93 45.29 29.33
N GLU A 40 -10.46 45.66 28.13
CA GLU A 40 -9.98 44.70 27.13
C GLU A 40 -8.71 43.97 27.59
N CYS A 41 -7.75 44.67 28.19
CA CYS A 41 -6.57 44.03 28.77
C CYS A 41 -6.93 43.03 29.89
N GLN A 42 -7.94 43.34 30.70
CA GLN A 42 -8.42 42.41 31.73
C GLN A 42 -9.05 41.15 31.12
N LYS A 43 -9.86 41.29 30.06
CA LYS A 43 -10.42 40.12 29.34
C LYS A 43 -9.34 39.21 28.77
N LEU A 44 -8.27 39.79 28.21
CA LEU A 44 -7.13 39.03 27.70
C LEU A 44 -6.37 38.30 28.82
N LEU A 45 -6.24 38.93 29.99
CA LEU A 45 -5.61 38.31 31.16
C LEU A 45 -6.44 37.15 31.69
N ASP A 46 -7.75 37.31 31.78
CA ASP A 46 -8.67 36.26 32.23
C ASP A 46 -8.65 35.07 31.26
N TRP A 47 -8.66 35.35 29.95
CA TRP A 47 -8.50 34.34 28.89
C TRP A 47 -7.17 33.60 28.99
N PHE A 48 -6.08 34.32 29.27
CA PHE A 48 -4.78 33.70 29.52
C PHE A 48 -4.83 32.75 30.72
N TYR A 49 -5.40 33.16 31.85
CA TYR A 49 -5.46 32.31 33.04
C TYR A 49 -6.34 31.07 32.83
N GLU A 50 -7.44 31.20 32.08
CA GLU A 50 -8.27 30.05 31.71
C GLU A 50 -7.47 29.00 30.93
N LEU A 51 -6.66 29.42 29.96
CA LEU A 51 -5.83 28.53 29.16
C LEU A 51 -4.61 28.03 29.94
N TYR A 52 -4.00 28.89 30.74
CA TYR A 52 -2.85 28.56 31.56
C TYR A 52 -3.17 27.43 32.56
N GLY A 53 -4.36 27.48 33.20
CA GLY A 53 -4.82 26.42 34.10
C GLY A 53 -5.06 25.07 33.41
N LYS A 54 -5.31 25.06 32.10
CA LYS A 54 -5.45 23.85 31.27
C LYS A 54 -4.12 23.41 30.64
N GLY A 55 -3.10 24.26 30.72
CA GLY A 55 -1.78 24.03 30.13
C GLY A 55 -0.94 23.06 30.96
N TYR A 56 0.04 22.43 30.32
CA TYR A 56 1.04 21.63 31.01
C TYR A 56 2.25 22.49 31.34
N LEU A 57 2.75 22.36 32.58
CA LEU A 57 3.98 23.02 32.99
C LEU A 57 5.17 22.41 32.24
N ILE A 58 5.98 23.25 31.61
CA ILE A 58 7.23 22.82 30.98
C ILE A 58 8.29 22.65 32.07
N THR A 59 8.52 21.41 32.49
CA THR A 59 9.54 21.03 33.48
C THR A 59 10.79 20.44 32.81
N ASP A 60 11.88 20.29 33.58
CA ASP A 60 13.08 19.60 33.08
C ASP A 60 12.80 18.15 32.68
N SER A 61 11.90 17.45 33.39
CA SER A 61 11.45 16.10 33.02
C SER A 61 10.68 16.09 31.71
N PHE A 62 9.78 17.06 31.50
CA PHE A 62 9.08 17.26 30.22
C PHE A 62 10.09 17.55 29.10
N LEU A 63 11.08 18.40 29.33
CA LEU A 63 12.13 18.70 28.35
C LEU A 63 12.99 17.48 28.03
N ALA A 64 13.33 16.64 29.01
CA ALA A 64 14.08 15.40 28.80
C ALA A 64 13.28 14.39 27.98
N GLU A 65 12.00 14.20 28.30
CA GLU A 65 11.09 13.34 27.54
C GLU A 65 10.88 13.86 26.12
N TYR A 66 10.61 15.16 25.97
CA TYR A 66 10.46 15.83 24.68
C TYR A 66 11.73 15.69 23.85
N ARG A 67 12.93 15.89 24.41
CA ARG A 67 14.21 15.69 23.70
C ARG A 67 14.42 14.23 23.27
N SER A 68 14.01 13.26 24.08
CA SER A 68 14.08 11.84 23.73
C SER A 68 13.14 11.51 22.55
N ARG A 69 11.89 11.98 22.60
CA ARG A 69 10.91 11.86 21.52
C ARG A 69 11.32 12.64 20.26
N PHE A 70 11.88 13.84 20.42
CA PHE A 70 12.37 14.70 19.35
C PHE A 70 13.62 14.14 18.69
N LYS A 71 14.57 13.54 19.43
CA LYS A 71 15.68 12.80 18.82
C LYS A 71 15.16 11.65 17.96
N ARG A 72 14.18 10.87 18.42
CA ARG A 72 13.51 9.85 17.59
C ARG A 72 12.82 10.46 16.35
N ALA A 73 12.25 11.67 16.45
CA ALA A 73 11.61 12.38 15.34
C ALA A 73 12.61 13.01 14.35
N VAL A 74 13.78 13.48 14.80
CA VAL A 74 14.84 14.04 13.94
C VAL A 74 15.57 12.94 13.18
N TYR A 75 15.79 11.77 13.79
CA TYR A 75 16.28 10.59 13.07
C TYR A 75 15.26 10.15 11.99
N LYS A 76 13.97 10.11 12.33
CA LYS A 76 12.90 9.90 11.33
C LYS A 76 12.81 11.00 10.28
N LYS A 77 13.09 12.26 10.60
CA LYS A 77 13.03 13.38 9.63
C LYS A 77 14.20 13.37 8.64
N LYS A 78 15.39 12.90 9.06
CA LYS A 78 16.52 12.65 8.15
C LYS A 78 16.30 11.43 7.26
N GLU A 79 15.66 10.37 7.77
CA GLU A 79 15.17 9.26 6.93
C GLU A 79 14.09 9.75 5.95
N ILE A 80 13.10 10.52 6.40
CA ILE A 80 12.01 11.05 5.56
C ILE A 80 12.52 12.03 4.49
N GLN A 81 13.56 12.84 4.74
CA GLN A 81 14.13 13.72 3.71
C GLN A 81 14.99 12.97 2.68
N ALA A 82 15.66 11.89 3.09
CA ALA A 82 16.31 10.97 2.16
C ALA A 82 15.25 10.19 1.35
N ASP A 83 14.16 9.77 2.01
CA ASP A 83 13.01 9.11 1.38
C ASP A 83 12.24 10.07 0.46
N GLU A 84 12.12 11.37 0.74
CA GLU A 84 11.45 12.35 -0.14
C GLU A 84 12.23 12.63 -1.43
N GLN A 85 13.57 12.57 -1.40
CA GLN A 85 14.38 12.64 -2.63
C GLN A 85 14.30 11.32 -3.42
N VAL A 86 14.32 10.17 -2.73
CA VAL A 86 14.13 8.85 -3.38
C VAL A 86 12.73 8.71 -3.96
N ILE A 87 11.68 9.15 -3.26
CA ILE A 87 10.27 9.11 -3.70
C ILE A 87 10.04 10.05 -4.88
N ASN A 88 10.64 11.25 -4.93
CA ASN A 88 10.52 12.12 -6.10
C ASN A 88 11.32 11.61 -7.31
N GLU A 89 12.47 10.94 -7.09
CA GLU A 89 13.21 10.25 -8.14
C GLU A 89 12.52 8.94 -8.59
N ASP A 90 11.76 8.27 -7.72
CA ASP A 90 11.02 7.04 -8.01
C ASP A 90 9.64 7.31 -8.65
N LEU A 91 8.95 8.39 -8.27
CA LEU A 91 7.73 8.86 -8.95
C LEU A 91 8.03 9.30 -10.39
N ALA A 92 9.24 9.81 -10.67
CA ALA A 92 9.70 10.08 -12.03
C ALA A 92 10.05 8.80 -12.82
N LYS A 93 10.21 7.64 -12.16
CA LYS A 93 10.39 6.31 -12.79
C LYS A 93 9.09 5.52 -12.96
N ASP A 94 8.00 5.96 -12.34
CA ASP A 94 6.66 5.36 -12.49
C ASP A 94 5.97 5.78 -13.82
N GLU A 95 6.54 6.71 -14.60
CA GLU A 95 6.04 7.05 -15.94
C GLU A 95 6.08 5.82 -16.86
N GLY A 96 4.89 5.32 -17.23
CA GLY A 96 4.71 4.15 -18.11
C GLY A 96 4.58 2.80 -17.39
N GLN A 97 4.71 2.75 -16.05
CA GLN A 97 4.47 1.52 -15.30
C GLN A 97 2.99 1.35 -14.95
N PHE A 98 2.44 0.15 -15.14
CA PHE A 98 1.04 -0.15 -14.81
C PHE A 98 0.82 -0.24 -13.29
N PHE A 99 1.77 -0.87 -12.58
CA PHE A 99 1.83 -0.88 -11.11
C PHE A 99 2.94 0.06 -10.66
N THR A 100 2.66 0.89 -9.65
CA THR A 100 3.65 1.86 -9.15
C THR A 100 4.58 1.21 -8.13
N GLN A 101 5.74 1.82 -7.89
CA GLN A 101 6.65 1.36 -6.85
C GLN A 101 6.00 1.27 -5.46
N ASN A 102 5.12 2.22 -5.11
CA ASN A 102 4.36 2.16 -3.85
C ASN A 102 3.44 0.92 -3.77
N GLU A 103 2.85 0.51 -4.90
CA GLU A 103 2.01 -0.68 -4.98
C GLU A 103 2.82 -1.98 -4.89
N HIS A 104 4.09 -1.94 -5.25
CA HIS A 104 5.06 -3.00 -5.02
C HIS A 104 5.48 -3.09 -3.54
N GLN A 105 5.84 -1.96 -2.93
CA GLN A 105 6.38 -1.89 -1.56
C GLN A 105 5.42 -2.38 -0.47
N ILE A 106 4.10 -2.31 -0.67
CA ILE A 106 3.12 -2.86 0.29
C ILE A 106 3.21 -4.39 0.48
N PHE A 107 4.03 -5.06 -0.33
CA PHE A 107 4.34 -6.49 -0.23
C PHE A 107 5.69 -6.79 0.41
N GLU A 108 6.39 -5.80 0.98
CA GLU A 108 7.55 -6.06 1.85
C GLU A 108 7.16 -6.81 3.13
N GLU A 109 8.09 -7.59 3.68
CA GLU A 109 7.87 -8.45 4.85
C GLU A 109 7.23 -7.73 6.04
N LYS A 110 7.66 -6.49 6.30
CA LYS A 110 7.13 -5.68 7.40
C LYS A 110 5.61 -5.48 7.30
N TYR A 111 5.03 -5.44 6.11
CA TYR A 111 3.60 -5.17 5.89
C TYR A 111 2.71 -6.41 5.81
N HIS A 112 3.25 -7.62 5.68
CA HIS A 112 2.46 -8.82 5.35
C HIS A 112 1.31 -9.11 6.30
N LYS A 113 1.51 -8.84 7.60
CA LYS A 113 0.55 -9.10 8.68
C LYS A 113 -0.16 -7.84 9.20
N MET A 114 0.09 -6.68 8.59
CA MET A 114 -0.52 -5.42 9.01
C MET A 114 -1.93 -5.23 8.42
N GLN A 115 -2.84 -4.69 9.24
CA GLN A 115 -4.23 -4.35 8.89
C GLN A 115 -4.58 -2.87 9.13
N SER A 116 -3.73 -1.93 8.73
CA SER A 116 -4.13 -0.52 8.74
C SER A 116 -5.15 -0.24 7.63
N ALA A 117 -6.02 0.76 7.86
CA ALA A 117 -6.98 1.21 6.85
C ALA A 117 -6.29 1.65 5.56
N ASP A 118 -5.14 2.33 5.68
CA ASP A 118 -4.34 2.77 4.54
C ASP A 118 -3.79 1.61 3.71
N LEU A 119 -3.19 0.58 4.35
CA LEU A 119 -2.69 -0.59 3.64
C LEU A 119 -3.82 -1.37 2.96
N ARG A 120 -4.98 -1.45 3.61
CA ARG A 120 -6.16 -2.08 3.00
C ARG A 120 -6.60 -1.34 1.74
N ARG A 121 -6.67 0.00 1.78
CA ARG A 121 -7.02 0.84 0.64
C ARG A 121 -6.02 0.68 -0.51
N ILE A 122 -4.71 0.66 -0.23
CA ILE A 122 -3.70 0.45 -1.28
C ILE A 122 -3.83 -0.94 -1.91
N ARG A 123 -4.01 -1.98 -1.09
CA ARG A 123 -4.24 -3.36 -1.59
C ARG A 123 -5.51 -3.47 -2.42
N GLU A 124 -6.57 -2.76 -2.05
CA GLU A 124 -7.80 -2.65 -2.82
C GLU A 124 -7.55 -1.98 -4.18
N ASN A 125 -6.83 -0.86 -4.22
CA ASN A 125 -6.45 -0.21 -5.48
C ASN A 125 -5.65 -1.14 -6.41
N VAL A 126 -4.69 -1.89 -5.88
CA VAL A 126 -3.95 -2.92 -6.64
C VAL A 126 -4.91 -3.99 -7.18
N SER A 127 -5.88 -4.42 -6.37
CA SER A 127 -6.90 -5.36 -6.80
C SER A 127 -7.75 -4.81 -7.95
N GLU A 128 -8.13 -3.53 -7.93
CA GLU A 128 -8.86 -2.89 -9.03
C GLU A 128 -8.01 -2.77 -10.30
N LYS A 129 -6.72 -2.42 -10.18
CA LYS A 129 -5.78 -2.43 -11.32
C LYS A 129 -5.68 -3.81 -11.96
N PHE A 130 -5.66 -4.88 -11.18
CA PHE A 130 -5.71 -6.23 -11.73
C PHE A 130 -7.02 -6.53 -12.47
N LYS A 131 -8.17 -6.02 -12.02
CA LYS A 131 -9.42 -6.15 -12.79
C LYS A 131 -9.35 -5.38 -14.11
N LEU A 132 -8.77 -4.18 -14.12
CA LEU A 132 -8.53 -3.45 -15.37
C LEU A 132 -7.59 -4.21 -16.32
N LEU A 133 -6.50 -4.79 -15.78
CA LEU A 133 -5.59 -5.62 -16.54
C LEU A 133 -6.31 -6.84 -17.15
N HIS A 134 -7.23 -7.45 -16.40
CA HIS A 134 -8.05 -8.55 -16.90
C HIS A 134 -8.85 -8.17 -18.15
N GLU A 135 -9.54 -7.02 -18.12
CA GLU A 135 -10.31 -6.53 -19.27
C GLU A 135 -9.45 -6.33 -20.52
N TRP A 136 -8.16 -5.99 -20.35
CA TRP A 136 -7.23 -5.81 -21.48
C TRP A 136 -6.69 -7.13 -22.03
N ILE A 137 -6.27 -8.05 -21.15
CA ILE A 137 -5.54 -9.25 -21.59
C ILE A 137 -6.45 -10.42 -21.92
N TYR A 138 -7.59 -10.56 -21.22
CA TYR A 138 -8.44 -11.74 -21.36
C TYR A 138 -9.07 -11.86 -22.76
N PRO A 139 -9.55 -10.78 -23.40
CA PRO A 139 -10.05 -10.86 -24.78
C PRO A 139 -8.99 -11.33 -25.79
N LEU A 140 -7.70 -11.06 -25.52
CA LEU A 140 -6.59 -11.42 -26.40
C LEU A 140 -6.24 -12.92 -26.35
N PHE A 141 -6.70 -13.66 -25.33
CA PHE A 141 -6.34 -15.07 -25.19
C PHE A 141 -6.79 -15.90 -26.38
N LYS A 142 -8.02 -15.65 -26.88
CA LYS A 142 -8.57 -16.35 -28.03
C LYS A 142 -7.75 -16.09 -29.30
N SER A 143 -7.37 -14.83 -29.57
CA SER A 143 -6.55 -14.48 -30.73
C SER A 143 -5.12 -15.02 -30.63
N SER A 144 -4.61 -15.22 -29.41
CA SER A 144 -3.28 -15.78 -29.15
C SER A 144 -3.27 -17.31 -29.02
N GLY A 145 -4.37 -17.99 -29.35
CA GLY A 145 -4.47 -19.45 -29.30
C GLY A 145 -4.67 -20.06 -27.89
N LEU A 146 -4.81 -19.25 -26.85
CA LEU A 146 -5.09 -19.67 -25.47
C LEU A 146 -6.59 -19.88 -25.25
N VAL A 147 -7.20 -20.75 -26.07
CA VAL A 147 -8.66 -20.94 -26.13
C VAL A 147 -9.24 -21.72 -24.95
N ASP A 148 -8.43 -22.51 -24.26
CA ASP A 148 -8.83 -23.36 -23.11
C ASP A 148 -8.42 -22.76 -21.75
N LEU A 149 -8.18 -21.45 -21.73
CA LEU A 149 -7.77 -20.72 -20.54
C LEU A 149 -8.86 -19.73 -20.14
N HIS A 150 -9.50 -19.98 -18.99
CA HIS A 150 -10.71 -19.28 -18.56
C HIS A 150 -10.50 -18.46 -17.30
N ALA A 151 -11.19 -17.32 -17.22
CA ALA A 151 -11.29 -16.55 -15.98
C ALA A 151 -12.04 -17.35 -14.90
N HIS A 152 -11.86 -16.95 -13.64
CA HIS A 152 -12.63 -17.53 -12.55
C HIS A 152 -14.14 -17.33 -12.77
N HIS A 153 -14.93 -18.40 -12.63
CA HIS A 153 -16.37 -18.39 -12.89
C HIS A 153 -17.15 -17.45 -11.94
N HIS A 154 -16.61 -17.18 -10.76
CA HIS A 154 -17.11 -16.16 -9.85
C HIS A 154 -16.27 -14.88 -10.00
N GLY A 155 -16.87 -13.84 -10.60
CA GLY A 155 -16.23 -12.55 -10.91
C GLY A 155 -15.43 -11.93 -9.77
N PRO A 156 -15.96 -11.81 -8.54
CA PRO A 156 -15.22 -11.28 -7.39
C PRO A 156 -13.97 -12.07 -6.99
N SER A 157 -13.78 -13.26 -7.54
CA SER A 157 -12.62 -14.11 -7.27
C SER A 157 -11.65 -14.20 -8.44
N ILE A 158 -11.81 -13.45 -9.54
CA ILE A 158 -10.80 -13.41 -10.62
C ILE A 158 -9.43 -12.88 -10.13
N VAL A 159 -9.47 -11.99 -9.12
CA VAL A 159 -8.30 -11.51 -8.38
C VAL A 159 -8.28 -12.18 -7.00
N SER A 160 -7.08 -12.48 -6.51
CA SER A 160 -6.88 -12.91 -5.13
C SER A 160 -7.41 -11.90 -4.11
N ARG A 161 -7.81 -12.39 -2.94
CA ARG A 161 -8.28 -11.53 -1.85
C ARG A 161 -7.17 -10.57 -1.40
N HIS A 162 -7.50 -9.29 -1.30
CA HIS A 162 -6.59 -8.22 -0.88
C HIS A 162 -6.64 -7.94 0.63
N TYR A 163 -7.45 -8.71 1.38
CA TYR A 163 -7.73 -8.55 2.81
C TYR A 163 -7.72 -9.89 3.55
N PHE A 164 -7.59 -9.82 4.86
CA PHE A 164 -7.53 -11.02 5.72
C PHE A 164 -8.93 -11.62 5.86
N ASN A 165 -9.01 -12.94 5.77
CA ASN A 165 -10.24 -13.68 6.01
C ASN A 165 -9.90 -15.09 6.50
N THR A 166 -10.94 -15.84 6.88
CA THR A 166 -10.80 -17.21 7.41
C THR A 166 -10.15 -18.20 6.43
N PHE A 167 -10.19 -17.92 5.12
CA PHE A 167 -9.66 -18.81 4.08
C PHE A 167 -8.23 -18.46 3.63
N SER A 168 -7.87 -17.17 3.61
CA SER A 168 -6.54 -16.68 3.22
C SER A 168 -5.65 -16.34 4.42
N GLY A 169 -6.19 -16.38 5.64
CA GLY A 169 -5.46 -16.10 6.86
C GLY A 169 -5.18 -14.61 7.08
N ASN A 170 -4.20 -14.33 7.94
CA ASN A 170 -3.78 -12.99 8.34
C ASN A 170 -2.46 -12.56 7.67
N TYR A 171 -2.30 -12.92 6.40
CA TYR A 171 -1.05 -12.76 5.67
C TYR A 171 -1.31 -12.42 4.20
N VAL A 172 -0.75 -11.31 3.73
CA VAL A 172 -0.81 -10.89 2.31
C VAL A 172 0.56 -10.39 1.89
N ASN A 173 1.24 -11.16 1.04
CA ASN A 173 2.54 -10.82 0.45
C ASN A 173 2.52 -10.70 -1.07
N ALA A 174 1.35 -10.86 -1.69
CA ALA A 174 1.14 -10.75 -3.11
C ALA A 174 -0.34 -10.57 -3.42
N ILE A 175 -0.64 -10.03 -4.60
CA ILE A 175 -1.97 -10.07 -5.23
C ILE A 175 -1.79 -10.65 -6.64
N TRP A 176 -2.73 -11.46 -7.10
CA TRP A 176 -2.66 -12.10 -8.41
C TRP A 176 -4.01 -12.22 -9.10
N LEU A 177 -3.98 -12.11 -10.43
CA LEU A 177 -5.00 -12.65 -11.33
C LEU A 177 -4.79 -14.14 -11.52
N HIS A 178 -5.85 -14.87 -11.83
CA HIS A 178 -5.71 -16.26 -12.22
C HIS A 178 -6.63 -16.68 -13.35
N TYR A 179 -6.12 -17.57 -14.18
CA TYR A 179 -6.81 -18.16 -15.32
C TYR A 179 -6.57 -19.67 -15.36
N GLY A 180 -7.58 -20.46 -15.64
CA GLY A 180 -7.52 -21.91 -15.55
C GLY A 180 -8.73 -22.56 -16.18
N LYS A 181 -9.22 -23.64 -15.58
CA LYS A 181 -10.37 -24.39 -16.10
C LYS A 181 -11.67 -23.59 -16.01
N SER A 182 -12.51 -23.76 -17.03
CA SER A 182 -13.90 -23.28 -17.02
C SER A 182 -14.73 -23.99 -15.94
N LEU A 183 -15.88 -23.41 -15.60
CA LEU A 183 -16.83 -24.03 -14.68
C LEU A 183 -17.28 -25.42 -15.16
N GLY A 184 -17.55 -25.57 -16.46
CA GLY A 184 -17.98 -26.85 -17.04
C GLY A 184 -16.92 -27.94 -16.91
N GLN A 185 -15.64 -27.60 -17.10
CA GLN A 185 -14.53 -28.53 -16.86
C GLN A 185 -14.38 -28.88 -15.38
N LEU A 186 -14.58 -27.91 -14.49
CA LEU A 186 -14.53 -28.15 -13.04
C LEU A 186 -15.68 -29.05 -12.57
N GLN A 187 -16.88 -28.91 -13.12
CA GLN A 187 -18.04 -29.72 -12.74
C GLN A 187 -17.87 -31.23 -13.00
N GLN A 188 -16.87 -31.64 -13.79
CA GLN A 188 -16.52 -33.04 -14.00
C GLN A 188 -15.84 -33.70 -12.78
N TYR A 189 -15.36 -32.90 -11.82
CA TYR A 189 -14.78 -33.42 -10.59
C TYR A 189 -15.86 -33.84 -9.59
N LYS A 190 -15.63 -34.97 -8.92
CA LYS A 190 -16.62 -35.60 -8.04
C LYS A 190 -16.64 -34.98 -6.65
N SER A 191 -15.52 -34.42 -6.18
CA SER A 191 -15.43 -33.84 -4.84
C SER A 191 -15.48 -32.30 -4.85
N LYS A 192 -16.14 -31.72 -3.84
CA LYS A 192 -16.16 -30.26 -3.61
C LYS A 192 -14.76 -29.66 -3.46
N HIS A 193 -13.79 -30.45 -2.99
CA HIS A 193 -12.41 -30.02 -2.89
C HIS A 193 -11.75 -29.87 -4.27
N GLU A 194 -11.93 -30.85 -5.17
CA GLU A 194 -11.38 -30.77 -6.53
C GLU A 194 -12.10 -29.73 -7.41
N LEU A 195 -13.37 -29.44 -7.11
CA LEU A 195 -14.13 -28.38 -7.77
C LEU A 195 -13.53 -26.97 -7.53
N ALA A 196 -12.77 -26.78 -6.44
CA ALA A 196 -12.21 -25.48 -6.12
C ALA A 196 -11.16 -25.07 -7.16
N PHE A 197 -11.32 -23.88 -7.74
CA PHE A 197 -10.43 -23.35 -8.76
C PHE A 197 -8.96 -23.33 -8.31
N ILE A 198 -8.71 -22.97 -7.05
CA ILE A 198 -7.37 -22.92 -6.44
C ILE A 198 -6.66 -24.29 -6.37
N ASN A 199 -7.41 -25.38 -6.49
CA ASN A 199 -6.91 -26.75 -6.42
C ASN A 199 -6.61 -27.35 -7.79
N ASN A 200 -6.76 -26.58 -8.88
CA ASN A 200 -6.46 -27.01 -10.24
C ASN A 200 -5.27 -26.24 -10.81
N ILE A 201 -4.67 -26.78 -11.88
CA ILE A 201 -3.61 -26.09 -12.60
C ILE A 201 -4.16 -24.78 -13.17
N ARG A 202 -3.43 -23.69 -12.98
CA ARG A 202 -3.83 -22.35 -13.44
C ARG A 202 -2.61 -21.49 -13.74
N LEU A 203 -2.76 -20.59 -14.69
CA LEU A 203 -1.85 -19.47 -14.90
C LEU A 203 -2.18 -18.35 -13.91
N GLN A 204 -1.15 -17.64 -13.44
CA GLN A 204 -1.30 -16.46 -12.61
C GLN A 204 -0.45 -15.31 -13.14
N VAL A 205 -1.03 -14.10 -13.12
CA VAL A 205 -0.26 -12.85 -13.20
C VAL A 205 -0.17 -12.34 -11.77
N ILE A 206 1.02 -12.27 -11.20
CA ILE A 206 1.23 -12.00 -9.77
C ILE A 206 2.09 -10.75 -9.58
N LEU A 207 1.69 -9.91 -8.64
CA LEU A 207 2.45 -8.77 -8.16
C LEU A 207 3.07 -9.11 -6.80
N ARG A 208 4.37 -8.94 -6.69
CA ARG A 208 5.17 -9.08 -5.46
C ARG A 208 6.05 -7.86 -5.26
N GLU A 209 6.73 -7.81 -4.12
CA GLU A 209 7.61 -6.72 -3.71
C GLU A 209 8.51 -6.20 -4.84
N ASN A 210 9.19 -7.07 -5.58
CA ASN A 210 10.22 -6.65 -6.53
C ASN A 210 9.93 -7.02 -8.00
N PHE A 211 8.76 -7.59 -8.30
CA PHE A 211 8.44 -8.00 -9.67
C PHE A 211 6.96 -8.24 -9.94
N VAL A 212 6.60 -8.18 -11.22
CA VAL A 212 5.41 -8.82 -11.80
C VAL A 212 5.83 -10.15 -12.43
N GLY A 213 5.12 -11.23 -12.12
CA GLY A 213 5.45 -12.56 -12.60
C GLY A 213 4.29 -13.25 -13.32
N PHE A 214 4.63 -14.20 -14.19
CA PHE A 214 3.70 -15.12 -14.83
C PHE A 214 3.98 -16.54 -14.36
N TRP A 215 3.08 -17.12 -13.57
CA TRP A 215 3.32 -18.40 -12.90
C TRP A 215 2.33 -19.46 -13.35
N LEU A 216 2.83 -20.67 -13.63
CA LEU A 216 2.00 -21.86 -13.74
C LEU A 216 1.91 -22.54 -12.36
N MET A 217 0.73 -22.50 -11.74
CA MET A 217 0.52 -23.01 -10.40
C MET A 217 -0.15 -24.38 -10.42
N LEU A 218 0.46 -25.38 -9.77
CA LEU A 218 -0.02 -26.77 -9.71
C LEU A 218 -1.03 -27.05 -8.58
N GLY A 219 -1.81 -26.04 -8.19
CA GLY A 219 -2.73 -26.11 -7.06
C GLY A 219 -2.03 -26.06 -5.69
N ARG A 220 -2.77 -26.38 -4.61
CA ARG A 220 -2.22 -26.59 -3.26
C ARG A 220 -1.36 -27.87 -3.21
N PRO A 221 -0.52 -28.07 -2.18
CA PRO A 221 0.13 -29.37 -1.95
C PRO A 221 -0.90 -30.50 -2.01
N ASN A 222 -0.59 -31.57 -2.75
CA ASN A 222 -1.49 -32.69 -3.04
C ASN A 222 -2.78 -32.36 -3.82
N ALA A 223 -2.90 -31.18 -4.44
CA ALA A 223 -4.02 -30.84 -5.32
C ALA A 223 -3.73 -31.17 -6.80
N SER A 224 -4.67 -30.86 -7.70
CA SER A 224 -4.52 -31.03 -9.16
C SER A 224 -4.11 -32.44 -9.60
N ILE A 225 -4.47 -33.47 -8.83
CA ILE A 225 -4.01 -34.86 -9.04
C ILE A 225 -4.32 -35.32 -10.46
N LYS A 226 -5.57 -35.15 -10.92
CA LYS A 226 -5.97 -35.55 -12.27
C LYS A 226 -5.20 -34.83 -13.37
N ASP A 227 -4.86 -33.56 -13.17
CA ASP A 227 -4.10 -32.80 -14.17
C ASP A 227 -2.65 -33.29 -14.24
N ARG A 228 -2.05 -33.58 -13.09
CA ARG A 228 -0.69 -34.15 -13.00
C ARG A 228 -0.64 -35.55 -13.59
N GLU A 229 -1.64 -36.39 -13.31
CA GLU A 229 -1.76 -37.73 -13.86
C GLU A 229 -1.95 -37.70 -15.38
N LYS A 230 -2.85 -36.84 -15.88
CA LYS A 230 -3.05 -36.63 -17.32
C LYS A 230 -1.79 -36.12 -18.00
N PHE A 231 -1.10 -35.16 -17.40
CA PHE A 231 0.17 -34.68 -17.94
C PHE A 231 1.20 -35.81 -17.98
N ARG A 232 1.35 -36.57 -16.89
CA ARG A 232 2.27 -37.71 -16.81
C ARG A 232 1.96 -38.79 -17.84
N SER A 233 0.68 -39.13 -18.06
CA SER A 233 0.30 -40.10 -19.10
C SER A 233 0.64 -39.58 -20.49
N ASN A 234 0.42 -38.29 -20.74
CA ASN A 234 0.73 -37.66 -22.03
C ASN A 234 2.23 -37.64 -22.32
N LEU A 235 3.09 -37.53 -21.31
CA LEU A 235 4.54 -37.62 -21.49
C LEU A 235 5.02 -39.00 -22.00
N SER A 236 4.16 -40.03 -21.99
CA SER A 236 4.49 -41.33 -22.60
C SER A 236 4.29 -41.34 -24.11
N SER A 237 3.62 -40.33 -24.68
CA SER A 237 3.45 -40.16 -26.13
C SER A 237 4.68 -39.46 -26.73
N PRO A 238 5.36 -40.07 -27.72
CA PRO A 238 6.46 -39.44 -28.44
C PRO A 238 6.07 -38.11 -29.10
N GLU A 239 4.84 -38.01 -29.60
CA GLU A 239 4.29 -36.81 -30.24
C GLU A 239 4.24 -35.64 -29.26
N VAL A 240 3.66 -35.86 -28.07
CA VAL A 240 3.57 -34.82 -27.02
C VAL A 240 4.97 -34.42 -26.53
N MET A 241 5.88 -35.37 -26.38
CA MET A 241 7.26 -35.08 -25.98
C MET A 241 7.98 -34.21 -27.01
N GLN A 242 7.76 -34.46 -28.30
CA GLN A 242 8.31 -33.66 -29.38
C GLN A 242 7.73 -32.24 -29.39
N GLU A 243 6.42 -32.09 -29.15
CA GLU A 243 5.77 -30.78 -29.01
C GLU A 243 6.35 -29.97 -27.85
N ILE A 244 6.52 -30.59 -26.68
CA ILE A 244 7.11 -29.94 -25.51
C ILE A 244 8.56 -29.54 -25.79
N PHE A 245 9.36 -30.45 -26.36
CA PHE A 245 10.74 -30.17 -26.70
C PHE A 245 10.85 -28.99 -27.68
N GLN A 246 10.00 -28.95 -28.70
CA GLN A 246 10.00 -27.86 -29.65
C GLN A 246 9.53 -26.54 -29.01
N ALA A 247 8.54 -26.59 -28.11
CA ALA A 247 8.10 -25.43 -27.36
C ALA A 247 9.25 -24.85 -26.51
N ILE A 248 10.00 -25.70 -25.79
CA ILE A 248 11.18 -25.29 -25.00
C ILE A 248 12.25 -24.69 -25.91
N LYS A 249 12.57 -25.35 -27.02
CA LYS A 249 13.56 -24.86 -27.99
C LYS A 249 13.20 -23.49 -28.57
N ASN A 250 11.90 -23.25 -28.79
CA ASN A 250 11.40 -21.97 -29.29
C ASN A 250 11.50 -20.83 -28.27
N LEU A 251 11.76 -21.10 -26.98
CA LEU A 251 12.00 -20.06 -25.96
C LEU A 251 13.38 -19.39 -26.10
N GLY A 252 14.31 -19.95 -26.89
CA GLY A 252 15.61 -19.34 -27.21
C GLY A 252 16.76 -19.75 -26.28
N LYS A 253 17.96 -19.20 -26.56
CA LYS A 253 19.19 -19.50 -25.81
C LYS A 253 19.18 -18.81 -24.43
N GLY A 254 18.61 -19.49 -23.45
CA GLY A 254 18.47 -19.01 -22.07
C GLY A 254 17.61 -19.93 -21.18
N TYR A 255 16.96 -20.92 -21.81
CA TYR A 255 16.19 -22.00 -21.18
C TYR A 255 16.67 -23.37 -21.68
#